data_AF-A0A7K3Z135-F1
#
_entry.id   AF-A0A7K3Z135-F1
#
_cell.length_a   1.000
_cell.length_b   1.000
_cell.length_c   1.000
_cell.angle_alpha   90.00
_cell.angle_beta   90.00
_cell.angle_gamma   90.00
#
_symmetry.space_group_name_H-M   'P 1'
#
loop_
_entity.id
_entity.type
_entity.pdbx_description
1 polymer ?
#
loop_
_entity_poly.entity_id
_entity_poly.type
_entity_poly.pdbx_seq_one_letter_code
_entity_poly.pdbx_strand_id
1 'polypeptide(L)' 'AAGLGLQVAPIDLFHDDLITKLANLDPETQWPVYLAAVGNVEQNVSL' A
#
# COMPACT_ATOMS: atom_id res chain seq x y z
N ALA A 1 -10.74 5.33 1.51
CA ALA A 1 -10.81 4.44 0.34
C ALA A 1 -12.25 4.06 0.00
N ALA A 2 -12.97 3.34 0.87
CA ALA A 2 -14.35 2.92 0.59
C ALA A 2 -15.31 4.10 0.29
N GLY A 3 -15.21 5.20 1.04
CA GLY A 3 -15.99 6.43 0.78
C GLY A 3 -15.61 7.19 -0.51
N LEU A 4 -14.58 6.74 -1.22
CA LEU A 4 -14.12 7.28 -2.50
C LEU A 4 -14.29 6.25 -3.64
N GLY A 5 -14.98 5.13 -3.39
CA GLY A 5 -15.18 4.05 -4.38
C GLY A 5 -13.94 3.19 -4.66
N LEU A 6 -12.85 3.37 -3.90
CA LEU A 6 -11.59 2.64 -4.08
C LEU A 6 -11.53 1.43 -3.14
N GLN A 7 -10.92 0.35 -3.62
CA GLN A 7 -10.60 -0.82 -2.79
C GLN A 7 -9.21 -0.69 -2.17
N VAL A 8 -9.02 -1.38 -1.05
CA VAL A 8 -7.75 -1.47 -0.31
C VAL A 8 -7.38 -2.94 -0.23
N ALA A 9 -6.18 -3.28 -0.70
CA ALA A 9 -5.60 -4.59 -0.51
C ALA A 9 -4.39 -4.46 0.43
N PRO A 10 -4.48 -4.94 1.69
CA PRO A 10 -3.34 -4.93 2.60
C PRO A 10 -2.19 -5.78 2.06
N ILE A 11 -0.97 -5.38 2.35
CA ILE A 11 0.25 -6.13 2.03
C ILE A 11 0.88 -6.58 3.34
N ASP A 12 0.73 -7.87 3.64
CA ASP A 12 1.14 -8.44 4.93
C ASP A 12 2.65 -8.66 5.07
N LEU A 13 3.39 -8.70 3.95
CA LEU A 13 4.83 -8.91 3.94
C LEU A 13 5.51 -7.85 3.08
N PHE A 14 6.22 -6.93 3.73
CA PHE A 14 7.08 -5.96 3.08
C PHE A 14 8.42 -5.89 3.82
N HIS A 15 9.43 -5.33 3.15
CA HIS A 15 10.75 -5.17 3.74
C HIS A 15 10.91 -3.75 4.26
N ASP A 16 10.98 -3.59 5.57
CA ASP A 16 10.98 -2.28 6.25
C ASP A 16 12.04 -1.33 5.70
N ASP A 17 13.29 -1.80 5.56
CA ASP A 17 14.41 -1.00 5.03
C ASP A 17 14.16 -0.49 3.61
N LEU A 18 13.47 -1.28 2.79
CA LEU A 18 13.11 -0.89 1.43
C LEU A 18 12.01 0.17 1.45
N ILE A 19 10.96 -0.03 2.27
CA ILE A 19 9.83 0.91 2.36
C ILE A 19 10.27 2.24 2.96
N THR A 20 11.11 2.23 4.00
CA THR A 20 11.71 3.43 4.60
C THR A 20 12.44 4.25 3.55
N LYS A 21 13.24 3.62 2.68
CA LYS A 21 13.94 4.31 1.59
C LYS A 21 12.98 4.82 0.51
N LEU A 22 12.04 4.00 0.05
CA LEU A 22 11.10 4.36 -1.01
C LEU A 22 10.16 5.50 -0.62
N ALA A 23 9.70 5.51 0.63
CA ALA A 23 8.83 6.55 1.16
C ALA A 23 9.61 7.74 1.75
N ASN A 24 10.95 7.72 1.66
CA ASN A 24 11.84 8.75 2.20
C ASN A 24 11.54 9.08 3.67
N LEU A 25 11.36 8.02 4.48
CA LEU A 25 11.12 8.13 5.90
C LEU A 25 12.43 8.40 6.64
N ASP A 26 12.35 9.19 7.72
CA ASP A 26 13.45 9.32 8.67
C ASP A 26 13.54 8.05 9.53
N PRO A 27 14.61 7.24 9.39
CA PRO A 27 14.72 5.96 10.10
C PRO A 27 14.86 6.11 11.63
N GLU A 28 15.18 7.30 12.14
CA GLU A 28 15.27 7.54 13.58
C GLU A 28 13.92 7.88 14.22
N THR A 29 12.95 8.37 13.43
CA THR A 29 11.68 8.89 13.95
C THR A 29 10.43 8.34 13.28
N GLN A 30 10.57 7.61 12.17
CA GLN A 30 9.46 7.11 11.35
C GLN A 30 9.68 5.63 10.98
N TRP A 31 8.59 4.86 11.01
CA TRP A 31 8.61 3.42 10.69
C TRP A 31 7.42 3.06 9.81
N PRO A 32 7.61 2.17 8.82
CA PRO A 32 6.51 1.64 8.02
C PRO A 32 5.64 0.70 8.87
N VAL A 33 4.41 1.11 9.17
CA VAL A 33 3.48 0.33 10.02
C VAL A 33 2.47 -0.46 9.18
N TYR A 34 2.10 0.08 8.02
CA TYR A 34 1.07 -0.52 7.18
C TYR A 34 1.33 -0.16 5.72
N LEU A 35 1.27 -1.17 4.86
CA LEU A 35 1.36 -1.02 3.42
C LEU A 35 0.10 -1.61 2.79
N ALA A 36 -0.49 -0.87 1.86
CA ALA A 36 -1.64 -1.34 1.11
C ALA A 36 -1.64 -0.77 -0.30
N ALA A 37 -2.07 -1.60 -1.25
CA ALA A 37 -2.44 -1.11 -2.57
C ALA A 37 -3.84 -0.50 -2.51
N VAL A 38 -4.02 0.66 -3.14
CA VAL A 38 -5.31 1.34 -3.25
C VAL A 38 -5.62 1.58 -4.73
N GLY A 39 -6.78 1.14 -5.19
CA GLY A 39 -7.13 1.27 -6.59
C GLY A 39 -8.55 0.83 -6.92
N ASN A 40 -8.87 0.90 -8.21
CA ASN A 40 -10.08 0.27 -8.77
C ASN A 40 -9.77 -1.21 -9.04
N VAL A 41 -10.76 -2.07 -8.84
CA VAL A 41 -10.66 -3.45 -9.32
C VAL A 41 -10.89 -3.44 -10.82
N GLU A 42 -9.88 -3.86 -11.58
CA GLU A 42 -10.11 -4.26 -12.97
C GLU A 42 -10.99 -5.50 -12.97
N GLN A 43 -12.27 -5.33 -13.31
CA GLN A 43 -13.09 -6.46 -13.68
C GLN A 43 -12.63 -6.91 -15.07
N ASN A 44 -11.83 -7.98 -15.12
CA ASN A 44 -11.65 -8.72 -16.35
C ASN A 44 -13.01 -9.29 -16.74
N VAL A 45 -13.72 -8.59 -17.64
CA VAL A 45 -14.88 -9.12 -18.32
C VAL A 45 -14.34 -10.15 -19.30
N SER A 46 -14.40 -11.42 -18.92
CA SER A 46 -14.26 -12.52 -19.88
C SER A 46 -15.37 -12.39 -20.91
N LEU A 47 -15.02 -12.17 -22.18
CA LEU A 47 -15.93 -12.23 -23.32
C LEU A 47 -16.33 -13.67 -23.63
#